data_AF-A0AAN8E5J6-F1
#
_entry.id   AF-A0AAN8E5J6-F1
#
_cell.length_a   1.000
_cell.length_b   1.000
_cell.length_c   1.000
_cell.angle_alpha   90.00
_cell.angle_beta   90.00
_cell.angle_gamma   90.00
#
_symmetry.space_group_name_H-M   'P 1'
#
loop_
_entity.id
_entity.type
_entity.pdbx_description
1 polymer ?
#
loop_
_entity_poly.entity_id
_entity_poly.type
_entity_poly.pdbx_seq_one_letter_code
_entity_poly.pdbx_strand_id
1 'polypeptide(L)'
;MSATGQQQQGGGLRSRRGLGRDKDPGPGLGMEAACWLAPGVLRRLIELPSPPLSRHQLKRLEEHRYSSAGRSLLEPLMQRYWEWLVGRVPAWIAPNLITIIGLATNVFTTLVLIYYCPTATEQAPLWAYLLCAVGLFIYQSLDAIDGKQARRTNSSSPLGELFDHGCDSLSTVFVVLGTSIAVQMGTNPDWMFFCCFAGMFMFYCAHWQTYVSGTLRFGIIDVTEVQLFIIIMYLLAAVGGSAFWQSLIPILNIQMKMVPAICTFLGAIFSCTNYFRVIFTGGVGKNGSTIAGTSVLSPVLHIGSVIILAMMIYKKSAVQLFEKHPCLYILAFGCVSAKITNKLVVAHMTKSEMHLHDLAFLGPGLLFLDQYFNSFIDEYLVLWIALIISFFDLVRYCVSVCNQIACHLHIFVFKIAPCSVLSSAPH
;
A
#
# COMPACT_ATOMS: atom_id res chain seq x y z
N MET A 1 -38.86 3.43 -55.73
CA MET A 1 -39.28 3.32 -57.14
C MET A 1 -38.28 4.09 -58.01
N SER A 2 -37.68 3.39 -58.99
CA SER A 2 -36.83 3.84 -60.12
C SER A 2 -35.51 4.59 -59.78
N ALA A 3 -34.30 4.03 -59.91
CA ALA A 3 -33.57 3.53 -61.10
C ALA A 3 -33.33 4.64 -62.15
N THR A 4 -32.11 5.10 -62.46
CA THR A 4 -31.04 4.50 -63.31
C THR A 4 -29.95 5.60 -63.48
N GLY A 5 -28.68 5.42 -63.86
CA GLY A 5 -27.94 4.30 -64.44
C GLY A 5 -26.42 4.58 -64.50
N GLN A 6 -25.69 3.54 -64.90
CA GLN A 6 -24.23 3.40 -64.99
C GLN A 6 -23.60 4.15 -66.19
N GLN A 7 -22.29 4.46 -66.13
CA GLN A 7 -21.31 3.89 -67.07
C GLN A 7 -19.83 4.08 -66.64
N GLN A 8 -19.07 2.99 -66.79
CA GLN A 8 -17.64 2.81 -66.60
C GLN A 8 -16.86 3.07 -67.91
N GLN A 9 -15.56 3.39 -67.77
CA GLN A 9 -14.36 2.70 -68.33
C GLN A 9 -13.20 3.71 -68.31
N GLY A 10 -12.05 3.48 -67.66
CA GLY A 10 -11.01 2.45 -67.88
C GLY A 10 -9.73 3.21 -68.30
N GLY A 11 -8.48 2.91 -67.95
CA GLY A 11 -7.77 1.93 -67.14
C GLY A 11 -6.28 2.34 -67.17
N GLY A 12 -5.45 1.84 -66.25
CA GLY A 12 -4.01 2.12 -66.29
C GLY A 12 -3.23 1.61 -65.08
N LEU A 13 -2.68 0.40 -65.20
CA LEU A 13 -1.82 -0.29 -64.23
C LEU A 13 -0.55 0.50 -63.85
N ARG A 14 -0.17 0.45 -62.57
CA ARG A 14 1.24 0.25 -62.16
C ARG A 14 1.35 -0.30 -60.74
N SER A 15 1.93 -1.51 -60.66
CA SER A 15 2.38 -2.21 -59.46
C SER A 15 3.62 -1.54 -58.86
N ARG A 16 3.68 -1.44 -57.52
CA ARG A 16 4.93 -1.69 -56.77
C ARG A 16 4.67 -1.97 -55.29
N ARG A 17 5.06 -3.17 -54.88
CA ARG A 17 5.27 -3.61 -53.49
C ARG A 17 6.30 -2.72 -52.81
N GLY A 18 6.07 -2.40 -51.54
CA GLY A 18 7.04 -1.78 -50.64
C GLY A 18 6.65 -2.06 -49.19
N LEU A 19 7.06 -3.23 -48.69
CA LEU A 19 7.07 -3.56 -47.26
C LEU A 19 8.07 -2.63 -46.56
N GLY A 20 7.57 -1.64 -45.83
CA GLY A 20 8.36 -0.89 -44.87
C GLY A 20 8.45 -1.68 -43.58
N ARG A 21 9.64 -2.23 -43.30
CA ARG A 21 10.02 -2.74 -41.98
C ARG A 21 10.04 -1.56 -41.00
N ASP A 22 9.11 -1.52 -40.05
CA ASP A 22 9.31 -0.77 -38.82
C ASP A 22 10.52 -1.37 -38.10
N LYS A 23 11.56 -0.56 -37.93
CA LYS A 23 12.72 -0.90 -37.13
C LYS A 23 12.32 -0.82 -35.66
N ASP A 24 12.42 -1.95 -34.96
CA ASP A 24 12.47 -1.99 -33.50
C ASP A 24 13.50 -0.97 -32.97
N PRO A 25 13.18 -0.14 -31.98
CA PRO A 25 14.21 0.51 -31.19
C PRO A 25 14.85 -0.56 -30.30
N GLY A 26 16.15 -0.79 -30.50
CA GLY A 26 16.91 -1.80 -29.79
C GLY A 26 16.89 -1.63 -28.25
N PRO A 27 17.17 -2.70 -27.51
CA PRO A 27 17.19 -2.66 -26.05
C PRO A 27 18.53 -2.09 -25.59
N GLY A 28 18.52 -0.94 -24.91
CA GLY A 28 19.71 -0.44 -24.27
C GLY A 28 19.75 1.08 -24.20
N LEU A 29 19.27 1.62 -23.09
CA LEU A 29 19.88 2.77 -22.38
C LEU A 29 19.06 3.17 -21.13
N GLY A 30 17.81 2.73 -21.00
CA GLY A 30 16.95 3.07 -19.85
C GLY A 30 17.03 2.12 -18.64
N MET A 31 17.65 0.94 -18.81
CA MET A 31 17.55 -0.17 -17.83
C MET A 31 18.65 -0.15 -16.75
N GLU A 32 19.64 0.74 -16.83
CA GLU A 32 20.82 0.70 -15.95
C GLU A 32 20.72 1.56 -14.68
N ALA A 33 19.67 2.37 -14.50
CA ALA A 33 19.72 3.43 -13.48
C ALA A 33 19.10 3.10 -12.11
N ALA A 34 18.39 1.97 -11.92
CA ALA A 34 17.48 1.81 -10.78
C ALA A 34 17.89 0.80 -9.68
N CYS A 35 18.96 0.02 -9.81
CA CYS A 35 19.19 -1.10 -8.88
C CYS A 35 20.68 -1.35 -8.57
N TRP A 36 21.26 -0.59 -7.64
CA TRP A 36 22.65 -0.73 -7.21
C TRP A 36 22.84 -1.60 -5.94
N LEU A 37 21.83 -2.35 -5.47
CA LEU A 37 21.93 -3.04 -4.16
C LEU A 37 21.58 -4.54 -4.15
N ALA A 38 21.29 -5.19 -5.28
CA ALA A 38 20.91 -6.62 -5.31
C ALA A 38 21.91 -7.48 -6.12
N PRO A 39 22.40 -8.62 -5.59
CA PRO A 39 23.20 -9.59 -6.35
C PRO A 39 22.47 -10.07 -7.62
N GLY A 40 23.23 -10.41 -8.67
CA GLY A 40 22.71 -10.64 -10.04
C GLY A 40 21.58 -11.67 -10.20
N VAL A 41 21.44 -12.64 -9.28
CA VAL A 41 20.34 -13.62 -9.28
C VAL A 41 19.05 -13.01 -8.72
N LEU A 42 19.15 -12.25 -7.62
CA LEU A 42 18.02 -11.52 -7.03
C LEU A 42 17.52 -10.44 -7.99
N ARG A 43 18.44 -9.80 -8.72
CA ARG A 43 18.12 -8.87 -9.82
C ARG A 43 17.27 -9.54 -10.91
N ARG A 44 17.69 -10.69 -11.45
CA ARG A 44 16.92 -11.42 -12.47
C ARG A 44 15.57 -11.93 -11.98
N LEU A 45 15.47 -12.32 -10.71
CA LEU A 45 14.22 -12.78 -10.10
C LEU A 45 13.20 -11.64 -9.88
N ILE A 46 13.68 -10.45 -9.51
CA ILE A 46 12.85 -9.24 -9.42
C ILE A 46 12.46 -8.74 -10.83
N GLU A 47 13.32 -8.92 -11.83
CA GLU A 47 13.11 -8.54 -13.25
C GLU A 47 12.21 -9.51 -14.06
N LEU A 48 11.86 -10.69 -13.53
CA LEU A 48 10.92 -11.60 -14.22
C LEU A 48 9.62 -10.83 -14.54
N PRO A 49 8.93 -11.03 -15.68
CA PRO A 49 7.77 -10.20 -16.04
C PRO A 49 6.56 -10.48 -15.12
N SER A 50 6.10 -9.51 -14.33
CA SER A 50 4.70 -9.54 -13.88
C SER A 50 3.80 -9.26 -15.09
N PRO A 51 2.51 -9.59 -15.07
CA PRO A 51 1.62 -9.25 -16.17
C PRO A 51 1.78 -7.75 -16.49
N PRO A 52 2.16 -7.39 -17.72
CA PRO A 52 2.40 -6.00 -18.05
C PRO A 52 1.09 -5.22 -17.99
N LEU A 53 1.16 -3.98 -17.51
CA LEU A 53 0.08 -3.02 -17.67
C LEU A 53 -0.23 -2.90 -19.16
N SER A 54 -1.51 -3.02 -19.50
CA SER A 54 -1.94 -2.86 -20.89
C SER A 54 -1.66 -1.44 -21.37
N ARG A 55 -1.47 -1.26 -22.69
CA ARG A 55 -1.31 0.08 -23.29
C ARG A 55 -2.47 1.01 -22.95
N HIS A 56 -3.69 0.47 -22.81
CA HIS A 56 -4.85 1.23 -22.39
C HIS A 56 -4.72 1.72 -20.93
N GLN A 57 -4.28 0.86 -20.00
CA GLN A 57 -4.05 1.25 -18.61
C GLN A 57 -2.97 2.33 -18.50
N LEU A 58 -1.85 2.19 -19.23
CA LEU A 58 -0.78 3.18 -19.25
C LEU A 58 -1.28 4.54 -19.76
N LYS A 59 -2.05 4.57 -20.85
CA LYS A 59 -2.66 5.80 -21.36
C LYS A 59 -3.63 6.45 -20.36
N ARG A 60 -4.45 5.65 -19.68
CA ARG A 60 -5.35 6.14 -18.62
C ARG A 60 -4.59 6.74 -17.44
N LEU A 61 -3.44 6.16 -17.11
CA LEU A 61 -2.56 6.65 -16.06
C LEU A 61 -1.98 8.03 -16.40
N GLU A 62 -1.64 8.30 -17.67
CA GLU A 62 -1.19 9.61 -18.14
C GLU A 62 -2.28 10.70 -17.97
N GLU A 63 -3.54 10.31 -18.14
CA GLU A 63 -4.72 11.16 -17.91
C GLU A 63 -5.04 11.35 -16.42
N HIS A 64 -4.44 10.57 -15.52
CA HIS A 64 -4.73 10.62 -14.08
C HIS A 64 -4.32 11.96 -13.47
N ARG A 65 -5.16 12.46 -12.58
CA ARG A 65 -4.90 13.67 -11.80
C ARG A 65 -5.26 13.39 -10.35
N TYR A 66 -4.31 13.60 -9.46
CA TYR A 66 -4.53 13.46 -8.02
C TYR A 66 -5.68 14.37 -7.58
N SER A 67 -6.60 13.80 -6.80
CA SER A 67 -7.73 14.51 -6.22
C SER A 67 -7.92 14.04 -4.79
N SER A 68 -7.86 14.98 -3.86
CA SER A 68 -8.21 14.74 -2.47
C SER A 68 -9.11 15.84 -1.92
N ALA A 69 -9.88 15.50 -0.89
CA ALA A 69 -10.83 16.41 -0.25
C ALA A 69 -10.93 16.11 1.24
N GLY A 70 -11.40 17.09 2.02
CA GLY A 70 -11.42 16.99 3.48
C GLY A 70 -10.11 17.47 4.10
N ARG A 71 -10.11 17.50 5.43
CA ARG A 71 -8.99 17.98 6.24
C ARG A 71 -9.12 17.38 7.63
N SER A 72 -8.05 16.78 8.14
CA SER A 72 -8.08 16.23 9.49
C SER A 72 -7.80 17.30 10.56
N LEU A 73 -8.05 16.97 11.82
CA LEU A 73 -8.07 17.89 12.95
C LEU A 73 -6.71 18.56 13.23
N LEU A 74 -5.64 17.77 13.28
CA LEU A 74 -4.29 18.19 13.64
C LEU A 74 -3.44 18.51 12.41
N GLU A 75 -3.85 18.07 11.22
CA GLU A 75 -3.21 18.41 9.95
C GLU A 75 -2.91 19.92 9.84
N PRO A 76 -3.84 20.89 10.05
CA PRO A 76 -3.54 22.32 10.05
C PRO A 76 -2.30 22.75 10.83
N LEU A 77 -2.09 22.15 12.01
CA LEU A 77 -0.99 22.47 12.90
C LEU A 77 0.30 21.85 12.36
N MET A 78 0.22 20.60 11.94
CA MET A 78 1.34 19.84 11.37
C MET A 78 1.81 20.42 10.02
N GLN A 79 0.92 21.04 9.24
CA GLN A 79 1.27 21.69 7.97
C GLN A 79 2.41 22.71 8.14
N ARG A 80 2.41 23.50 9.22
CA ARG A 80 3.48 24.49 9.48
C ARG A 80 4.84 23.82 9.67
N TYR A 81 4.85 22.70 10.39
CA TYR A 81 6.04 21.90 10.62
C TYR A 81 6.52 21.24 9.31
N TRP A 82 5.61 20.65 8.53
CA TRP A 82 5.95 20.01 7.26
C TRP A 82 6.41 20.99 6.18
N GLU A 83 5.85 22.20 6.13
CA GLU A 83 6.31 23.28 5.25
C GLU A 83 7.72 23.76 5.61
N TRP A 84 8.01 23.88 6.91
CA TRP A 84 9.36 24.14 7.38
C TRP A 84 10.31 22.99 6.99
N LEU A 85 9.90 21.75 7.22
CA LEU A 85 10.71 20.55 7.02
C LEU A 85 11.05 20.34 5.54
N VAL A 86 10.05 20.41 4.65
CA VAL A 86 10.30 20.29 3.20
C VAL A 86 11.26 21.37 2.73
N GLY A 87 11.23 22.58 3.31
CA GLY A 87 12.18 23.65 3.05
C GLY A 87 13.64 23.28 3.31
N ARG A 88 13.89 22.33 4.24
CA ARG A 88 15.23 21.83 4.60
C ARG A 88 15.70 20.68 3.72
N VAL A 89 14.81 20.06 2.96
CA VAL A 89 15.17 18.99 2.02
C VAL A 89 15.87 19.60 0.79
N PRO A 90 17.08 19.16 0.42
CA PRO A 90 17.74 19.58 -0.81
C PRO A 90 16.90 19.29 -2.05
N ALA A 91 16.90 20.20 -3.02
CA ALA A 91 16.07 20.11 -4.22
C ALA A 91 16.41 18.92 -5.15
N TRP A 92 17.58 18.29 -5.00
CA TRP A 92 17.99 17.12 -5.78
C TRP A 92 17.45 15.80 -5.22
N ILE A 93 16.90 15.79 -4.00
CA ILE A 93 16.31 14.60 -3.39
C ILE A 93 14.95 14.34 -4.04
N ALA A 94 14.82 13.17 -4.67
CA ALA A 94 13.58 12.71 -5.26
C ALA A 94 12.50 12.42 -4.20
N PRO A 95 11.22 12.75 -4.45
CA PRO A 95 10.11 12.44 -3.53
C PRO A 95 10.06 10.97 -3.13
N ASN A 96 10.12 10.06 -4.09
CA ASN A 96 10.07 8.61 -3.81
C ASN A 96 11.25 8.11 -2.95
N LEU A 97 12.38 8.82 -2.94
CA LEU A 97 13.49 8.51 -2.03
C LEU A 97 13.13 8.89 -0.59
N ILE A 98 12.39 9.98 -0.38
CA ILE A 98 11.87 10.38 0.93
C ILE A 98 10.90 9.32 1.44
N THR A 99 9.94 8.91 0.59
CA THR A 99 8.96 7.86 0.91
C THR A 99 9.63 6.55 1.33
N ILE A 100 10.59 6.05 0.55
CA ILE A 100 11.24 4.75 0.86
C ILE A 100 12.11 4.82 2.12
N ILE A 101 12.75 5.96 2.41
CA ILE A 101 13.49 6.18 3.66
C ILE A 101 12.53 6.20 4.85
N GLY A 102 11.37 6.84 4.70
CA GLY A 102 10.30 6.81 5.71
C GLY A 102 9.85 5.38 5.98
N LEU A 103 9.47 4.64 4.95
CA LEU A 103 9.04 3.24 5.07
C LEU A 103 10.14 2.38 5.72
N ALA A 104 11.38 2.49 5.25
CA ALA A 104 12.51 1.74 5.81
C ALA A 104 12.73 2.05 7.31
N THR A 105 12.53 3.30 7.71
CA THR A 105 12.61 3.71 9.12
C THR A 105 11.53 3.00 9.94
N ASN A 106 10.26 3.07 9.54
CA ASN A 106 9.16 2.42 10.27
C ASN A 106 9.31 0.89 10.33
N VAL A 107 9.71 0.28 9.21
CA VAL A 107 9.99 -1.16 9.13
C VAL A 107 11.11 -1.54 10.10
N PHE A 108 12.24 -0.85 10.05
CA PHE A 108 13.38 -1.14 10.91
C PHE A 108 13.03 -1.05 12.39
N THR A 109 12.40 0.05 12.81
CA THR A 109 12.06 0.25 14.23
C THR A 109 11.05 -0.81 14.70
N THR A 110 10.08 -1.16 13.86
CA THR A 110 9.11 -2.21 14.20
C THR A 110 9.74 -3.60 14.22
N LEU A 111 10.69 -3.92 13.33
CA LEU A 111 11.42 -5.19 13.35
C LEU A 111 12.26 -5.35 14.62
N VAL A 112 12.86 -4.29 15.13
CA VAL A 112 13.52 -4.29 16.44
C VAL A 112 12.52 -4.66 17.54
N LEU A 113 11.31 -4.11 17.48
CA LEU A 113 10.26 -4.42 18.46
C LEU A 113 9.78 -5.87 18.35
N ILE A 114 9.61 -6.39 17.13
CA ILE A 114 9.25 -7.80 16.86
C ILE A 114 10.35 -8.75 17.35
N TYR A 115 11.62 -8.39 17.22
CA TYR A 115 12.73 -9.19 17.71
C TYR A 115 12.65 -9.43 19.23
N TYR A 116 12.27 -8.41 19.99
CA TYR A 116 12.07 -8.54 21.44
C TYR A 116 10.76 -9.20 21.84
N CYS A 117 9.70 -8.98 21.04
CA CYS A 117 8.33 -9.38 21.38
C CYS A 117 7.65 -10.14 20.24
N PRO A 118 8.15 -11.32 19.83
CA PRO A 118 7.64 -12.06 18.67
C PRO A 118 6.21 -12.59 18.87
N THR A 119 5.77 -12.76 20.11
CA THR A 119 4.38 -13.18 20.43
C THR A 119 3.48 -12.03 20.85
N ALA A 120 4.00 -10.80 20.91
CA ALA A 120 3.30 -9.62 21.44
C ALA A 120 2.76 -9.83 22.87
N THR A 121 3.37 -10.73 23.65
CA THR A 121 3.09 -10.93 25.08
C THR A 121 4.21 -10.40 25.96
N GLU A 122 5.41 -10.29 25.39
CA GLU A 122 6.63 -9.92 26.06
C GLU A 122 6.71 -8.41 26.32
N GLN A 123 7.66 -7.99 27.15
CA GLN A 123 8.02 -6.58 27.33
C GLN A 123 9.36 -6.29 26.68
N ALA A 124 9.39 -5.32 25.77
CA ALA A 124 10.62 -4.84 25.15
C ALA A 124 11.38 -3.88 26.09
N PRO A 125 12.69 -3.68 25.90
CA PRO A 125 13.41 -2.64 26.61
C PRO A 125 12.87 -1.24 26.26
N LEU A 126 12.92 -0.32 27.22
CA LEU A 126 12.40 1.06 27.09
C LEU A 126 12.84 1.75 25.80
N TRP A 127 14.12 1.62 25.45
CA TRP A 127 14.67 2.28 24.27
C TRP A 127 14.05 1.79 22.95
N ALA A 128 13.55 0.55 22.89
CA ALA A 128 12.90 0.01 21.70
C ALA A 128 11.53 0.69 21.46
N TYR A 129 10.77 0.94 22.54
CA TYR A 129 9.54 1.72 22.45
C TYR A 129 9.80 3.17 22.05
N LEU A 130 10.83 3.81 22.62
CA LEU A 130 11.23 5.17 22.21
C LEU A 130 11.70 5.22 20.75
N LEU A 131 12.43 4.19 20.31
CA LEU A 131 12.85 4.06 18.92
C LEU A 131 11.64 3.98 17.97
N CYS A 132 10.60 3.21 18.31
CA CYS A 132 9.36 3.18 17.54
C CYS A 132 8.59 4.51 17.57
N ALA A 133 8.56 5.20 18.71
CA ALA A 133 7.91 6.52 18.81
C ALA A 133 8.58 7.55 17.87
N VAL A 134 9.92 7.63 17.92
CA VAL A 134 10.70 8.51 17.04
C VAL A 134 10.63 8.05 15.59
N GLY A 135 10.74 6.74 15.34
CA GLY A 135 10.70 6.16 14.01
C GLY A 135 9.37 6.42 13.30
N LEU A 136 8.24 6.26 14.02
CA LEU A 136 6.91 6.54 13.48
C LEU A 136 6.72 8.04 13.23
N PHE A 137 7.23 8.91 14.12
CA PHE A 137 7.19 10.36 13.88
C PHE A 137 8.03 10.77 12.66
N ILE A 138 9.21 10.16 12.47
CA ILE A 138 10.03 10.37 11.28
C ILE A 138 9.28 9.88 10.04
N TYR A 139 8.73 8.67 10.06
CA TYR A 139 7.93 8.16 8.94
C TYR A 139 6.79 9.12 8.58
N GLN A 140 5.93 9.50 9.54
CA GLN A 140 4.85 10.47 9.33
C GLN A 140 5.36 11.78 8.72
N SER A 141 6.50 12.27 9.22
CA SER A 141 7.09 13.52 8.74
C SER A 141 7.58 13.43 7.30
N LEU A 142 8.21 12.30 6.93
CA LEU A 142 8.76 12.08 5.60
C LEU A 142 7.65 11.80 4.57
N ASP A 143 6.66 11.02 4.98
CA ASP A 143 5.42 10.74 4.25
C ASP A 143 4.70 12.05 3.87
N ALA A 144 4.41 12.91 4.86
CA ALA A 144 3.68 14.16 4.62
C ALA A 144 4.43 15.18 3.74
N ILE A 145 5.75 15.08 3.60
CA ILE A 145 6.56 16.02 2.80
C ILE A 145 6.90 15.52 1.41
N ASP A 146 6.70 14.25 1.06
CA ASP A 146 7.13 13.73 -0.24
C ASP A 146 6.36 14.40 -1.40
N GLY A 147 5.04 14.53 -1.31
CA GLY A 147 4.20 15.21 -2.28
C GLY A 147 4.43 16.72 -2.25
N LYS A 148 4.82 17.28 -1.09
CA LYS A 148 5.24 18.69 -0.99
C LYS A 148 6.54 18.91 -1.73
N GLN A 149 7.50 18.01 -1.60
CA GLN A 149 8.76 18.03 -2.33
C GLN A 149 8.50 17.86 -3.82
N ALA A 150 7.59 16.97 -4.22
CA ALA A 150 7.21 16.78 -5.62
C ALA A 150 6.64 18.06 -6.23
N ARG A 151 5.78 18.78 -5.51
CA ARG A 151 5.26 20.09 -5.95
C ARG A 151 6.35 21.15 -5.98
N ARG A 152 7.21 21.21 -4.96
CA ARG A 152 8.32 22.18 -4.86
C ARG A 152 9.33 22.04 -6.00
N THR A 153 9.56 20.81 -6.45
CA THR A 153 10.55 20.47 -7.49
C THR A 153 9.94 20.27 -8.88
N ASN A 154 8.63 20.51 -9.04
CA ASN A 154 7.87 20.26 -10.27
C ASN A 154 8.02 18.81 -10.79
N SER A 155 8.10 17.85 -9.88
CA SER A 155 8.26 16.41 -10.19
C SER A 155 7.04 15.56 -9.80
N SER A 156 5.87 16.19 -9.59
CA SER A 156 4.62 15.48 -9.31
C SER A 156 4.23 14.58 -10.50
N SER A 157 3.90 13.32 -10.21
CA SER A 157 3.52 12.33 -11.22
C SER A 157 2.57 11.28 -10.66
N PRO A 158 1.79 10.59 -11.50
CA PRO A 158 1.02 9.42 -11.10
C PRO A 158 1.89 8.31 -10.49
N LEU A 159 3.15 8.17 -10.93
CA LEU A 159 4.08 7.22 -10.32
C LEU A 159 4.36 7.56 -8.85
N GLY A 160 4.55 8.84 -8.53
CA GLY A 160 4.83 9.28 -7.16
C GLY A 160 3.67 8.99 -6.22
N GLU A 161 2.44 9.30 -6.62
CA GLU A 161 1.22 8.97 -5.86
C GLU A 161 1.06 7.47 -5.65
N LEU A 162 1.30 6.66 -6.69
CA LEU A 162 1.26 5.20 -6.56
C LEU A 162 2.34 4.69 -5.60
N PHE A 163 3.54 5.27 -5.66
CA PHE A 163 4.68 4.86 -4.83
C PHE A 163 4.43 5.16 -3.35
N ASP A 164 3.92 6.35 -3.07
CA ASP A 164 3.49 6.83 -1.75
C ASP A 164 2.45 5.89 -1.12
N HIS A 165 1.26 5.80 -1.72
CA HIS A 165 0.18 4.92 -1.24
C HIS A 165 0.57 3.43 -1.22
N GLY A 166 1.47 3.03 -2.13
CA GLY A 166 2.03 1.69 -2.16
C GLY A 166 2.95 1.37 -0.98
N CYS A 167 3.68 2.37 -0.49
CA CYS A 167 4.50 2.27 0.72
C CYS A 167 3.62 2.35 1.98
N ASP A 168 2.59 3.20 1.98
CA ASP A 168 1.63 3.32 3.09
C ASP A 168 0.90 2.01 3.39
N SER A 169 0.53 1.25 2.36
CA SER A 169 -0.15 -0.03 2.54
C SER A 169 0.74 -1.04 3.30
N LEU A 170 2.04 -1.06 3.02
CA LEU A 170 3.00 -1.89 3.74
C LEU A 170 3.32 -1.32 5.11
N SER A 171 3.51 0.00 5.21
CA SER A 171 3.76 0.69 6.48
C SER A 171 2.64 0.45 7.48
N THR A 172 1.38 0.46 7.02
CA THR A 172 0.20 0.15 7.83
C THR A 172 0.31 -1.19 8.55
N VAL A 173 0.86 -2.23 7.88
CA VAL A 173 1.10 -3.55 8.49
C VAL A 173 2.03 -3.45 9.70
N PHE A 174 3.14 -2.71 9.55
CA PHE A 174 4.11 -2.53 10.62
C PHE A 174 3.56 -1.63 11.73
N VAL A 175 2.81 -0.58 11.39
CA VAL A 175 2.17 0.30 12.38
C VAL A 175 1.18 -0.47 13.26
N VAL A 176 0.26 -1.24 12.67
CA VAL A 176 -0.73 -2.00 13.46
C VAL A 176 -0.10 -3.11 14.29
N LEU A 177 0.94 -3.77 13.75
CA LEU A 177 1.67 -4.81 14.45
C LEU A 177 2.47 -4.24 15.62
N GLY A 178 3.26 -3.18 15.39
CA GLY A 178 4.04 -2.51 16.42
C GLY A 178 3.16 -1.94 17.54
N THR A 179 2.00 -1.37 17.18
CA THR A 179 1.00 -0.91 18.16
C THR A 179 0.48 -2.05 19.02
N SER A 180 0.14 -3.19 18.40
CA SER A 180 -0.35 -4.39 19.10
C SER A 180 0.71 -4.96 20.05
N ILE A 181 1.99 -4.93 19.65
CA ILE A 181 3.10 -5.32 20.52
C ILE A 181 3.26 -4.34 21.69
N ALA A 182 3.19 -3.03 21.43
CA ALA A 182 3.39 -2.01 22.47
C ALA A 182 2.40 -2.13 23.63
N VAL A 183 1.16 -2.54 23.35
CA VAL A 183 0.11 -2.74 24.36
C VAL A 183 -0.01 -4.17 24.88
N GLN A 184 0.87 -5.07 24.44
CA GLN A 184 0.83 -6.50 24.73
C GLN A 184 -0.48 -7.19 24.35
N MET A 185 -1.01 -6.90 23.16
CA MET A 185 -2.27 -7.47 22.70
C MET A 185 -2.19 -8.98 22.43
N GLY A 186 -1.00 -9.57 22.37
CA GLY A 186 -0.81 -11.01 22.23
C GLY A 186 -1.42 -11.83 23.37
N THR A 187 -1.63 -11.22 24.55
CA THR A 187 -2.38 -11.87 25.64
C THR A 187 -3.88 -12.02 25.35
N ASN A 188 -4.36 -11.33 24.31
CA ASN A 188 -5.74 -11.37 23.84
C ASN A 188 -5.74 -11.56 22.30
N PRO A 189 -5.40 -12.76 21.81
CA PRO A 189 -5.17 -13.00 20.38
C PRO A 189 -6.34 -12.58 19.48
N ASP A 190 -7.59 -12.80 19.91
CA ASP A 190 -8.77 -12.35 19.16
C ASP A 190 -8.79 -10.83 18.92
N TRP A 191 -8.43 -10.06 19.95
CA TRP A 191 -8.35 -8.60 19.85
C TRP A 191 -7.14 -8.15 19.04
N MET A 192 -6.01 -8.85 19.14
CA MET A 192 -4.84 -8.59 18.29
C MET A 192 -5.17 -8.81 16.82
N PHE A 193 -5.80 -9.95 16.50
CA PHE A 193 -6.27 -10.26 15.16
C PHE A 193 -7.21 -9.16 14.65
N PHE A 194 -8.23 -8.82 15.45
CA PHE A 194 -9.17 -7.76 15.10
C PHE A 194 -8.47 -6.43 14.83
N CYS A 195 -7.61 -5.94 15.74
CA CYS A 195 -6.97 -4.62 15.59
C CYS A 195 -6.06 -4.55 14.36
N CYS A 196 -5.25 -5.58 14.12
CA CYS A 196 -4.36 -5.63 12.95
C CYS A 196 -5.15 -5.65 11.64
N PHE A 197 -6.13 -6.55 11.51
CA PHE A 197 -6.92 -6.67 10.29
C PHE A 197 -7.88 -5.51 10.09
N ALA A 198 -8.41 -4.90 11.16
CA ALA A 198 -9.22 -3.70 11.07
C ALA A 198 -8.42 -2.51 10.53
N GLY A 199 -7.17 -2.31 10.98
CA GLY A 199 -6.31 -1.25 10.44
C GLY A 199 -6.01 -1.42 8.96
N MET A 200 -5.61 -2.63 8.54
CA MET A 200 -5.39 -2.96 7.13
C MET A 200 -6.67 -2.79 6.30
N PHE A 201 -7.82 -3.23 6.83
CA PHE A 201 -9.12 -3.09 6.17
C PHE A 201 -9.54 -1.62 6.02
N MET A 202 -9.36 -0.78 7.05
CA MET A 202 -9.70 0.64 7.00
C MET A 202 -8.86 1.36 5.94
N PHE A 203 -7.56 1.07 5.85
CA PHE A 203 -6.69 1.62 4.81
C PHE A 203 -7.15 1.19 3.41
N TYR A 204 -7.48 -0.09 3.23
CA TYR A 204 -8.07 -0.60 1.99
C TYR A 204 -9.40 0.11 1.64
N CYS A 205 -10.27 0.35 2.62
CA CYS A 205 -11.55 1.04 2.41
C CYS A 205 -11.37 2.49 1.96
N ALA A 206 -10.37 3.21 2.46
CA ALA A 206 -10.07 4.57 1.98
C ALA A 206 -9.72 4.57 0.49
N HIS A 207 -8.95 3.59 0.02
CA HIS A 207 -8.64 3.43 -1.40
C HIS A 207 -9.80 2.84 -2.21
N TRP A 208 -10.67 2.03 -1.60
CA TRP A 208 -11.89 1.55 -2.26
C TRP A 208 -12.86 2.71 -2.50
N GLN A 209 -13.06 3.56 -1.50
CA GLN A 209 -13.80 4.80 -1.69
C GLN A 209 -13.22 5.64 -2.84
N THR A 210 -11.89 5.71 -2.93
CA THR A 210 -11.18 6.45 -3.98
C THR A 210 -11.38 5.79 -5.35
N TYR A 211 -11.32 4.47 -5.44
CA TYR A 211 -11.66 3.70 -6.66
C TYR A 211 -13.10 3.95 -7.14
N VAL A 212 -14.05 4.14 -6.22
CA VAL A 212 -15.44 4.42 -6.57
C VAL A 212 -15.64 5.87 -6.99
N SER A 213 -15.13 6.82 -6.20
CA SER A 213 -15.45 8.25 -6.31
C SER A 213 -14.44 9.09 -7.10
N GLY A 214 -13.24 8.55 -7.35
CA GLY A 214 -12.11 9.26 -7.97
C GLY A 214 -11.46 10.31 -7.09
N THR A 215 -11.72 10.33 -5.77
CA THR A 215 -11.17 11.32 -4.84
C THR A 215 -10.93 10.69 -3.48
N LEU A 216 -9.71 10.84 -2.97
CA LEU A 216 -9.36 10.43 -1.60
C LEU A 216 -9.96 11.43 -0.62
N ARG A 217 -10.82 10.98 0.31
CA ARG A 217 -11.50 11.87 1.25
C ARG A 217 -11.02 11.62 2.66
N PHE A 218 -10.52 12.68 3.29
CA PHE A 218 -10.04 12.66 4.66
C PHE A 218 -11.16 13.00 5.64
N GLY A 219 -11.21 12.25 6.74
CA GLY A 219 -12.09 12.49 7.88
C GLY A 219 -11.52 13.52 8.84
N ILE A 220 -12.29 13.81 9.91
CA ILE A 220 -11.82 14.69 11.00
C ILE A 220 -10.70 14.01 11.81
N ILE A 221 -10.86 12.71 12.05
CA ILE A 221 -9.81 11.84 12.61
C ILE A 221 -9.36 10.94 11.47
N ASP A 222 -8.10 11.08 11.09
CA ASP A 222 -7.51 10.35 9.97
C ASP A 222 -6.08 9.92 10.32
N VAL A 223 -5.30 9.50 9.31
CA VAL A 223 -3.94 8.93 9.46
C VAL A 223 -3.04 9.79 10.38
N THR A 224 -3.11 11.12 10.28
CA THR A 224 -2.28 12.02 11.09
C THR A 224 -2.56 11.88 12.59
N GLU A 225 -3.82 11.96 13.01
CA GLU A 225 -4.22 11.84 14.41
C GLU A 225 -3.96 10.43 14.94
N VAL A 226 -4.26 9.41 14.13
CA VAL A 226 -4.06 8.01 14.50
C VAL A 226 -2.58 7.73 14.76
N GLN A 227 -1.68 8.17 13.88
CA GLN A 227 -0.24 8.00 14.06
C GLN A 227 0.29 8.78 15.27
N LEU A 228 -0.18 10.00 15.53
CA LEU A 228 0.18 10.76 16.74
C LEU A 228 -0.29 10.06 18.01
N PHE A 229 -1.49 9.48 18.00
CA PHE A 229 -1.99 8.66 19.10
C PHE A 229 -1.11 7.42 19.33
N ILE A 230 -0.70 6.74 18.27
CA ILE A 230 0.20 5.58 18.36
C ILE A 230 1.59 5.99 18.90
N ILE A 231 2.12 7.14 18.50
CA ILE A 231 3.37 7.69 19.07
C ILE A 231 3.21 7.87 20.58
N ILE A 232 2.08 8.43 21.05
CA ILE A 232 1.78 8.54 22.48
C ILE A 232 1.70 7.16 23.14
N MET A 233 1.09 6.17 22.50
CA MET A 233 1.06 4.80 23.02
C MET A 233 2.46 4.20 23.18
N TYR A 234 3.37 4.42 22.23
CA TYR A 234 4.76 4.00 22.38
C TYR A 234 5.46 4.70 23.56
N LEU A 235 5.22 6.00 23.76
CA LEU A 235 5.76 6.73 24.91
C LEU A 235 5.19 6.21 26.24
N LEU A 236 3.90 5.88 26.29
CA LEU A 236 3.27 5.27 27.46
C LEU A 236 3.85 3.87 27.73
N ALA A 237 4.08 3.06 26.69
CA ALA A 237 4.75 1.77 26.81
C ALA A 237 6.20 1.92 27.30
N ALA A 238 6.92 2.95 26.86
CA ALA A 238 8.29 3.24 27.29
C ALA A 238 8.36 3.58 28.78
N VAL A 239 7.43 4.40 29.28
CA VAL A 239 7.42 4.86 30.68
C VAL A 239 6.77 3.83 31.63
N GLY A 240 5.64 3.25 31.23
CA GLY A 240 4.81 2.40 32.07
C GLY A 240 5.02 0.89 31.88
N GLY A 241 5.65 0.48 30.78
CA GLY A 241 5.89 -0.93 30.46
C GLY A 241 4.62 -1.78 30.41
N SER A 242 4.78 -3.08 30.66
CA SER A 242 3.67 -4.05 30.74
C SER A 242 2.69 -3.73 31.87
N ALA A 243 3.20 -3.26 33.01
CA ALA A 243 2.41 -2.98 34.20
C ALA A 243 1.31 -1.94 33.93
N PHE A 244 1.62 -0.89 33.16
CA PHE A 244 0.63 0.09 32.75
C PHE A 244 -0.49 -0.52 31.92
N TRP A 245 -0.16 -1.29 30.87
CA TRP A 245 -1.16 -1.88 29.96
C TRP A 245 -1.98 -3.01 30.58
N GLN A 246 -1.43 -3.70 31.59
CA GLN A 246 -2.12 -4.74 32.34
C GLN A 246 -2.92 -4.19 33.53
N SER A 247 -2.70 -2.94 33.93
CA SER A 247 -3.42 -2.32 35.03
C SER A 247 -4.93 -2.23 34.75
N LEU A 248 -5.73 -2.46 35.79
CA LEU A 248 -7.19 -2.37 35.71
C LEU A 248 -7.64 -0.92 35.89
N ILE A 249 -8.58 -0.49 35.05
CA ILE A 249 -9.31 0.76 35.24
C ILE A 249 -10.33 0.56 36.37
N PRO A 250 -10.20 1.23 37.54
CA PRO A 250 -10.97 0.87 38.74
C PRO A 250 -12.49 0.87 38.59
N ILE A 251 -13.03 1.73 37.71
CA ILE A 251 -14.48 1.90 37.51
C ILE A 251 -15.02 0.88 36.49
N LEU A 252 -14.24 0.55 35.47
CA LEU A 252 -14.69 -0.26 34.34
C LEU A 252 -14.31 -1.74 34.44
N ASN A 253 -13.36 -2.07 35.34
CA ASN A 253 -12.80 -3.41 35.51
C ASN A 253 -12.28 -4.04 34.19
N ILE A 254 -11.72 -3.19 33.32
CA ILE A 254 -11.03 -3.60 32.08
C ILE A 254 -9.55 -3.24 32.18
N GLN A 255 -8.70 -4.02 31.52
CA GLN A 255 -7.27 -3.71 31.42
C GLN A 255 -7.05 -2.48 30.51
N MET A 256 -6.06 -1.64 30.82
CA MET A 256 -5.72 -0.46 30.02
C MET A 256 -5.48 -0.76 28.54
N LYS A 257 -4.90 -1.93 28.21
CA LYS A 257 -4.72 -2.39 26.82
C LYS A 257 -6.02 -2.46 26.01
N MET A 258 -7.16 -2.67 26.67
CA MET A 258 -8.46 -2.77 26.01
C MET A 258 -8.97 -1.41 25.51
N VAL A 259 -8.49 -0.30 26.07
CA VAL A 259 -8.91 1.04 25.64
C VAL A 259 -8.54 1.31 24.17
N PRO A 260 -7.27 1.16 23.73
CA PRO A 260 -6.93 1.24 22.32
C PRO A 260 -7.74 0.29 21.43
N ALA A 261 -7.97 -0.96 21.86
CA ALA A 261 -8.73 -1.94 21.07
C ALA A 261 -10.19 -1.52 20.87
N ILE A 262 -10.85 -1.01 21.92
CA ILE A 262 -12.21 -0.46 21.85
C ILE A 262 -12.22 0.80 20.98
N CYS A 263 -11.21 1.67 21.09
CA CYS A 263 -11.07 2.84 20.21
C CYS A 263 -10.92 2.43 18.74
N THR A 264 -10.12 1.40 18.44
CA THR A 264 -10.02 0.83 17.09
C THR A 264 -11.36 0.29 16.60
N PHE A 265 -12.12 -0.41 17.45
CA PHE A 265 -13.46 -0.90 17.09
C PHE A 265 -14.45 0.22 16.78
N LEU A 266 -14.57 1.21 17.66
CA LEU A 266 -15.45 2.37 17.46
C LEU A 266 -15.01 3.22 16.26
N GLY A 267 -13.70 3.43 16.12
CA GLY A 267 -13.09 4.13 14.99
C GLY A 267 -13.34 3.41 13.67
N ALA A 268 -13.28 2.07 13.66
CA ALA A 268 -13.62 1.26 12.49
C ALA A 268 -15.10 1.40 12.12
N ILE A 269 -16.03 1.34 13.08
CA ILE A 269 -17.46 1.58 12.82
C ILE A 269 -17.69 2.96 12.23
N PHE A 270 -17.13 4.00 12.84
CA PHE A 270 -17.28 5.37 12.39
C PHE A 270 -16.71 5.58 10.98
N SER A 271 -15.47 5.13 10.75
CA SER A 271 -14.79 5.29 9.47
C SER A 271 -15.46 4.48 8.38
N CYS A 272 -15.85 3.23 8.65
CA CYS A 272 -16.58 2.39 7.71
C CYS A 272 -17.92 3.01 7.34
N THR A 273 -18.65 3.58 8.29
CA THR A 273 -19.92 4.26 7.98
C THR A 273 -19.71 5.38 6.96
N ASN A 274 -18.64 6.16 7.10
CA ASN A 274 -18.30 7.22 6.15
C ASN A 274 -17.86 6.66 4.79
N TYR A 275 -16.95 5.68 4.77
CA TYR A 275 -16.47 5.04 3.54
C TYR A 275 -17.61 4.37 2.78
N PHE A 276 -18.40 3.54 3.43
CA PHE A 276 -19.50 2.82 2.80
C PHE A 276 -20.62 3.75 2.35
N ARG A 277 -20.90 4.84 3.08
CA ARG A 277 -21.80 5.88 2.59
C ARG A 277 -21.33 6.39 1.22
N VAL A 278 -20.05 6.71 1.06
CA VAL A 278 -19.51 7.19 -0.23
C VAL A 278 -19.42 6.07 -1.27
N ILE A 279 -19.06 4.84 -0.90
CA ILE A 279 -19.01 3.70 -1.82
C ILE A 279 -20.40 3.40 -2.42
N PHE A 280 -21.46 3.44 -1.60
CA PHE A 280 -22.82 3.15 -2.04
C PHE A 280 -23.53 4.32 -2.73
N THR A 281 -23.19 5.57 -2.39
CA THR A 281 -23.87 6.76 -2.94
C THR A 281 -23.04 7.55 -3.95
N GLY A 282 -21.72 7.37 -3.95
CA GLY A 282 -20.77 8.13 -4.75
C GLY A 282 -20.39 7.48 -6.08
N GLY A 283 -21.14 6.48 -6.55
CA GLY A 283 -20.92 5.83 -7.85
C GLY A 283 -21.07 6.83 -9.00
N VAL A 284 -19.96 7.37 -9.49
CA VAL A 284 -19.89 8.42 -10.53
C VAL A 284 -20.20 7.90 -11.94
N GLY A 285 -20.28 6.58 -12.14
CA GLY A 285 -20.57 5.98 -13.44
C GLY A 285 -22.07 5.95 -13.80
N LYS A 286 -22.38 5.77 -15.10
CA LYS A 286 -23.74 5.83 -15.68
C LYS A 286 -24.82 5.02 -14.96
N ASN A 287 -24.42 3.97 -14.22
CA ASN A 287 -25.32 3.05 -13.53
C ASN A 287 -24.97 2.88 -12.04
N GLY A 288 -24.38 3.89 -11.39
CA GLY A 288 -23.82 3.74 -10.04
C GLY A 288 -22.59 2.83 -10.03
N SER A 289 -21.81 2.86 -11.11
CA SER A 289 -20.54 2.15 -11.27
C SER A 289 -19.35 2.99 -10.80
N THR A 290 -18.18 2.34 -10.65
CA THR A 290 -16.91 3.00 -10.30
C THR A 290 -16.42 3.91 -11.43
N ILE A 291 -15.34 4.67 -11.19
CA ILE A 291 -14.68 5.42 -12.26
C ILE A 291 -14.14 4.52 -13.39
N ALA A 292 -13.92 3.24 -13.10
CA ALA A 292 -13.51 2.21 -14.05
C ALA A 292 -14.69 1.61 -14.83
N GLY A 293 -15.93 2.03 -14.55
CA GLY A 293 -17.14 1.46 -15.15
C GLY A 293 -17.51 0.06 -14.64
N THR A 294 -16.89 -0.40 -13.56
CA THR A 294 -17.16 -1.72 -12.95
C THR A 294 -18.17 -1.62 -11.81
N SER A 295 -18.56 -2.77 -11.26
CA SER A 295 -19.32 -2.80 -9.99
C SER A 295 -18.55 -2.07 -8.89
N VAL A 296 -19.25 -1.24 -8.12
CA VAL A 296 -18.71 -0.57 -6.91
C VAL A 296 -18.39 -1.57 -5.81
N LEU A 297 -18.94 -2.78 -5.88
CA LEU A 297 -18.71 -3.84 -4.90
C LEU A 297 -17.59 -4.80 -5.27
N SER A 298 -17.01 -4.73 -6.48
CA SER A 298 -15.96 -5.69 -6.87
C SER A 298 -14.77 -5.77 -5.91
N PRO A 299 -14.29 -4.68 -5.27
CA PRO A 299 -13.16 -4.77 -4.34
C PRO A 299 -13.46 -5.55 -3.06
N VAL A 300 -14.74 -5.82 -2.73
CA VAL A 300 -15.12 -6.59 -1.53
C VAL A 300 -14.59 -8.02 -1.58
N LEU A 301 -14.56 -8.61 -2.78
CA LEU A 301 -14.15 -10.01 -2.96
C LEU A 301 -12.66 -10.18 -2.65
N HIS A 302 -11.83 -9.22 -3.01
CA HIS A 302 -10.39 -9.28 -2.77
C HIS A 302 -10.05 -9.18 -1.29
N ILE A 303 -10.47 -8.11 -0.61
CA ILE A 303 -10.17 -7.93 0.81
C ILE A 303 -10.91 -8.94 1.68
N GLY A 304 -12.14 -9.29 1.30
CA GLY A 304 -12.93 -10.34 1.96
C GLY A 304 -12.23 -11.70 1.88
N SER A 305 -11.65 -12.07 0.74
CA SER A 305 -10.87 -13.31 0.62
C SER A 305 -9.66 -13.32 1.55
N VAL A 306 -8.92 -12.20 1.66
CA VAL A 306 -7.78 -12.09 2.58
C VAL A 306 -8.22 -12.30 4.03
N ILE A 307 -9.26 -11.58 4.47
CA ILE A 307 -9.75 -11.64 5.86
C ILE A 307 -10.37 -12.99 6.18
N ILE A 308 -11.17 -13.57 5.28
CA ILE A 308 -11.82 -14.87 5.48
C ILE A 308 -10.77 -15.98 5.54
N LEU A 309 -9.80 -15.99 4.62
CA LEU A 309 -8.70 -16.97 4.64
C LEU A 309 -7.89 -16.83 5.93
N ALA A 310 -7.54 -15.61 6.34
CA ALA A 310 -6.84 -15.37 7.60
C ALA A 310 -7.65 -15.88 8.79
N MET A 311 -8.92 -15.51 8.91
CA MET A 311 -9.76 -15.93 10.03
C MET A 311 -9.94 -17.45 10.07
N MET A 312 -10.15 -18.09 8.91
CA MET A 312 -10.28 -19.53 8.82
C MET A 312 -8.98 -20.24 9.22
N ILE A 313 -7.83 -19.78 8.71
CA ILE A 313 -6.52 -20.38 9.02
C ILE A 313 -6.19 -20.20 10.50
N TYR A 314 -6.53 -19.02 11.06
CA TYR A 314 -6.43 -18.78 12.48
C TYR A 314 -7.29 -19.79 13.27
N LYS A 315 -8.60 -19.85 13.01
CA LYS A 315 -9.55 -20.64 13.82
C LYS A 315 -9.47 -22.15 13.61
N LYS A 316 -8.92 -22.63 12.50
CA LYS A 316 -8.76 -24.06 12.22
C LYS A 316 -7.39 -24.63 12.59
N SER A 317 -6.41 -23.79 12.91
CA SER A 317 -5.05 -24.27 13.22
C SER A 317 -5.06 -25.21 14.43
N ALA A 318 -4.59 -26.45 14.25
CA ALA A 318 -4.49 -27.42 15.34
C ALA A 318 -3.37 -27.07 16.31
N VAL A 319 -2.35 -26.34 15.82
CA VAL A 319 -1.16 -25.96 16.60
C VAL A 319 -1.26 -24.57 17.22
N GLN A 320 -2.40 -23.87 17.05
CA GLN A 320 -2.59 -22.47 17.48
C GLN A 320 -1.55 -21.55 16.83
N LEU A 321 -1.44 -21.64 15.50
CA LEU A 321 -0.40 -20.99 14.71
C LEU A 321 -0.36 -19.47 14.93
N PHE A 322 -1.53 -18.82 14.98
CA PHE A 322 -1.61 -17.37 15.19
C PHE A 322 -1.21 -17.00 16.62
N GLU A 323 -1.66 -17.73 17.63
CA GLU A 323 -1.37 -17.45 19.04
C GLU A 323 0.12 -17.62 19.36
N LYS A 324 0.78 -18.62 18.76
CA LYS A 324 2.20 -18.89 18.98
C LYS A 324 3.12 -18.02 18.12
N HIS A 325 2.69 -17.63 16.92
CA HIS A 325 3.50 -16.88 15.97
C HIS A 325 2.76 -15.67 15.37
N PRO A 326 2.17 -14.78 16.19
CA PRO A 326 1.27 -13.73 15.70
C PRO A 326 2.00 -12.70 14.85
N CYS A 327 3.23 -12.30 15.20
CA CYS A 327 3.98 -11.33 14.39
C CYS A 327 4.28 -11.87 12.98
N LEU A 328 4.76 -13.12 12.90
CA LEU A 328 5.03 -13.78 11.63
C LEU A 328 3.75 -13.90 10.78
N TYR A 329 2.64 -14.27 11.44
CA TYR A 329 1.33 -14.39 10.81
C TYR A 329 0.83 -13.06 10.23
N ILE A 330 0.86 -11.98 11.03
CA ILE A 330 0.45 -10.64 10.58
C ILE A 330 1.35 -10.13 9.46
N LEU A 331 2.66 -10.39 9.50
CA LEU A 331 3.56 -10.03 8.39
C LEU A 331 3.21 -10.77 7.10
N ALA A 332 2.90 -12.07 7.18
CA ALA A 332 2.56 -12.87 6.00
C ALA A 332 1.28 -12.38 5.33
N PHE A 333 0.18 -12.28 6.09
CA PHE A 333 -1.10 -11.77 5.57
C PHE A 333 -1.06 -10.27 5.28
N GLY A 334 -0.23 -9.52 5.98
CA GLY A 334 0.00 -8.10 5.73
C GLY A 334 0.65 -7.86 4.38
N CYS A 335 1.63 -8.68 3.97
CA CYS A 335 2.21 -8.59 2.62
C CYS A 335 1.15 -8.83 1.53
N VAL A 336 0.26 -9.81 1.74
CA VAL A 336 -0.87 -10.08 0.84
C VAL A 336 -1.82 -8.87 0.80
N SER A 337 -2.22 -8.35 1.96
CA SER A 337 -3.12 -7.20 2.06
C SER A 337 -2.53 -5.94 1.42
N ALA A 338 -1.24 -5.66 1.63
CA ALA A 338 -0.52 -4.55 1.02
C ALA A 338 -0.50 -4.69 -0.52
N LYS A 339 -0.19 -5.88 -1.06
CA LYS A 339 -0.22 -6.09 -2.52
C LYS A 339 -1.62 -5.88 -3.11
N ILE A 340 -2.65 -6.45 -2.46
CA ILE A 340 -4.04 -6.31 -2.91
C ILE A 340 -4.48 -4.84 -2.87
N THR A 341 -4.05 -4.08 -1.86
CA THR A 341 -4.26 -2.64 -1.77
C THR A 341 -3.55 -1.90 -2.91
N ASN A 342 -2.30 -2.23 -3.22
CA ASN A 342 -1.55 -1.61 -4.32
C ASN A 342 -2.22 -1.86 -5.67
N LYS A 343 -2.78 -3.07 -5.89
CA LYS A 343 -3.59 -3.36 -7.08
C LYS A 343 -4.84 -2.49 -7.17
N LEU A 344 -5.50 -2.20 -6.05
CA LEU A 344 -6.66 -1.31 -6.00
C LEU A 344 -6.27 0.13 -6.34
N VAL A 345 -5.13 0.62 -5.85
CA VAL A 345 -4.59 1.94 -6.21
C VAL A 345 -4.29 2.01 -7.71
N VAL A 346 -3.60 1.01 -8.27
CA VAL A 346 -3.37 0.94 -9.72
C VAL A 346 -4.69 0.92 -10.49
N ALA A 347 -5.64 0.07 -10.10
CA ALA A 347 -6.94 -0.05 -10.75
C ALA A 347 -7.73 1.28 -10.76
N HIS A 348 -7.63 2.05 -9.67
CA HIS A 348 -8.17 3.41 -9.58
C HIS A 348 -7.50 4.33 -10.61
N MET A 349 -6.17 4.46 -10.56
CA MET A 349 -5.43 5.40 -11.40
C MET A 349 -5.53 5.06 -12.89
N THR A 350 -5.62 3.77 -13.24
CA THR A 350 -5.76 3.31 -14.62
C THR A 350 -7.23 3.14 -15.06
N LYS A 351 -8.19 3.41 -14.17
CA LYS A 351 -9.64 3.21 -14.41
C LYS A 351 -9.94 1.83 -14.98
N SER A 352 -9.35 0.79 -14.37
CA SER A 352 -9.49 -0.60 -14.83
C SER A 352 -10.07 -1.49 -13.75
N GLU A 353 -10.58 -2.65 -14.15
CA GLU A 353 -11.08 -3.65 -13.22
C GLU A 353 -9.98 -4.33 -12.39
N MET A 354 -10.39 -4.86 -11.23
CA MET A 354 -9.54 -5.71 -10.40
C MET A 354 -9.85 -7.18 -10.66
N HIS A 355 -8.89 -7.93 -11.18
CA HIS A 355 -9.00 -9.38 -11.30
C HIS A 355 -8.73 -10.07 -9.96
N LEU A 356 -9.57 -11.05 -9.61
CA LEU A 356 -9.49 -11.79 -8.34
C LEU A 356 -8.31 -12.77 -8.30
N HIS A 357 -8.03 -13.44 -9.41
CA HIS A 357 -6.91 -14.39 -9.50
C HIS A 357 -5.58 -13.64 -9.32
N ASP A 358 -4.86 -13.99 -8.26
CA ASP A 358 -3.57 -13.38 -7.96
C ASP A 358 -2.66 -14.35 -7.21
N LEU A 359 -1.36 -14.29 -7.52
CA LEU A 359 -0.31 -15.05 -6.84
C LEU A 359 -0.18 -14.68 -5.36
N ALA A 360 -0.69 -13.52 -4.95
CA ALA A 360 -0.73 -13.08 -3.55
C ALA A 360 -1.44 -14.11 -2.65
N PHE A 361 -2.40 -14.86 -3.19
CA PHE A 361 -3.14 -15.87 -2.45
C PHE A 361 -2.45 -17.24 -2.41
N LEU A 362 -1.28 -17.41 -3.04
CA LEU A 362 -0.57 -18.69 -3.03
C LEU A 362 -0.13 -19.08 -1.61
N GLY A 363 0.47 -18.16 -0.85
CA GLY A 363 0.88 -18.41 0.53
C GLY A 363 -0.28 -18.81 1.45
N PRO A 364 -1.34 -17.99 1.57
CA PRO A 364 -2.57 -18.36 2.30
C PRO A 364 -3.22 -19.65 1.77
N GLY A 365 -3.19 -19.89 0.45
CA GLY A 365 -3.71 -21.10 -0.16
C GLY A 365 -2.96 -22.36 0.27
N LEU A 366 -1.63 -22.30 0.39
CA LEU A 366 -0.82 -23.40 0.91
C LEU A 366 -1.16 -23.71 2.37
N LEU A 367 -1.29 -22.68 3.22
CA LEU A 367 -1.70 -22.85 4.62
C LEU A 367 -3.10 -23.47 4.72
N PHE A 368 -4.05 -23.00 3.92
CA PHE A 368 -5.39 -23.55 3.88
C PHE A 368 -5.42 -25.02 3.45
N LEU A 369 -4.68 -25.35 2.38
CA LEU A 369 -4.60 -26.72 1.88
C LEU A 369 -3.93 -27.66 2.89
N ASP A 370 -2.85 -27.21 3.53
CA ASP A 370 -2.16 -27.98 4.56
C ASP A 370 -3.11 -28.30 5.73
N GLN A 371 -3.82 -27.31 6.26
CA GLN A 371 -4.83 -27.53 7.30
C GLN A 371 -6.00 -28.41 6.83
N TYR A 372 -6.41 -28.30 5.57
CA TYR A 372 -7.46 -29.16 5.00
C TYR A 372 -7.05 -30.64 4.99
N PHE A 373 -5.76 -30.92 4.76
CA PHE A 373 -5.18 -32.27 4.81
C PHE A 373 -4.61 -32.63 6.20
N ASN A 374 -5.20 -32.08 7.27
CA ASN A 374 -4.83 -32.32 8.67
C ASN A 374 -3.38 -31.96 9.02
N SER A 375 -2.87 -30.85 8.45
CA SER A 375 -1.54 -30.29 8.73
C SER A 375 -0.43 -31.33 8.52
N PHE A 376 -0.38 -31.89 7.31
CA PHE A 376 0.62 -32.90 6.93
C PHE A 376 2.04 -32.34 6.98
N ILE A 377 2.21 -31.05 6.71
CA ILE A 377 3.44 -30.28 6.91
C ILE A 377 3.28 -29.47 8.19
N ASP A 378 4.39 -29.15 8.87
CA ASP A 378 4.36 -28.23 9.99
C ASP A 378 3.83 -26.85 9.55
N GLU A 379 2.66 -26.45 10.06
CA GLU A 379 2.02 -25.17 9.77
C GLU A 379 2.97 -23.98 9.98
N TYR A 380 3.90 -24.07 10.93
CA TYR A 380 4.90 -23.02 11.17
C TYR A 380 5.89 -22.87 10.00
N LEU A 381 6.33 -24.00 9.42
CA LEU A 381 7.18 -24.00 8.23
C LEU A 381 6.40 -23.46 7.02
N VAL A 382 5.15 -23.89 6.84
CA VAL A 382 4.29 -23.40 5.75
C VAL A 382 4.05 -21.90 5.91
N LEU A 383 3.94 -21.37 7.13
CA LEU A 383 3.79 -19.94 7.38
C LEU A 383 5.03 -19.15 6.97
N TRP A 384 6.24 -19.63 7.25
CA TRP A 384 7.48 -19.02 6.75
C TRP A 384 7.55 -19.01 5.23
N ILE A 385 7.18 -20.12 4.59
CA ILE A 385 7.09 -20.21 3.13
C ILE A 385 6.08 -19.20 2.59
N ALA A 386 4.90 -19.10 3.22
CA ALA A 386 3.86 -18.14 2.86
C ALA A 386 4.34 -16.69 3.00
N LEU A 387 5.06 -16.34 4.06
CA LEU A 387 5.68 -15.02 4.21
C LEU A 387 6.66 -14.73 3.07
N ILE A 388 7.61 -15.63 2.82
CA ILE A 388 8.66 -15.43 1.80
C ILE A 388 8.03 -15.25 0.42
N ILE A 389 7.08 -16.11 0.05
CA ILE A 389 6.36 -16.02 -1.23
C ILE A 389 5.61 -14.69 -1.33
N SER A 390 4.84 -14.33 -0.30
CA SER A 390 4.00 -13.12 -0.31
C SER A 390 4.85 -11.84 -0.35
N PHE A 391 5.95 -11.80 0.41
CA PHE A 391 6.88 -10.68 0.42
C PHE A 391 7.59 -10.53 -0.93
N PHE A 392 8.12 -11.63 -1.48
CA PHE A 392 8.77 -11.62 -2.79
C PHE A 392 7.82 -11.17 -3.89
N ASP A 393 6.59 -11.68 -3.89
CA ASP A 393 5.54 -11.33 -4.85
C ASP A 393 5.10 -9.86 -4.72
N LEU A 394 5.00 -9.32 -3.51
CA LEU A 394 4.77 -7.88 -3.27
C LEU A 394 5.90 -7.02 -3.85
N VAL A 395 7.15 -7.29 -3.49
CA VAL A 395 8.32 -6.52 -3.96
C VAL A 395 8.41 -6.57 -5.49
N ARG A 396 8.27 -7.77 -6.05
CA ARG A 396 8.24 -8.01 -7.48
C ARG A 396 7.16 -7.19 -8.18
N TYR A 397 5.93 -7.21 -7.65
CA TYR A 397 4.81 -6.44 -8.19
C TYR A 397 5.11 -4.94 -8.18
N CYS A 398 5.54 -4.40 -7.04
CA CYS A 398 5.86 -2.98 -6.88
C CYS A 398 6.98 -2.53 -7.83
N VAL A 399 8.09 -3.26 -7.88
CA VAL A 399 9.22 -2.93 -8.78
C VAL A 399 8.79 -2.97 -10.24
N SER A 400 8.04 -4.00 -10.65
CA SER A 400 7.62 -4.12 -12.05
C SER A 400 6.66 -2.99 -12.44
N VAL A 401 5.64 -2.70 -11.63
CA VAL A 401 4.68 -1.63 -11.92
C VAL A 401 5.38 -0.26 -11.95
N CYS A 402 6.25 0.02 -10.98
CA CYS A 402 7.00 1.28 -10.95
C CYS A 402 7.87 1.45 -12.20
N ASN A 403 8.59 0.39 -12.61
CA ASN A 403 9.44 0.45 -13.81
C ASN A 403 8.61 0.61 -15.10
N GLN A 404 7.48 -0.08 -15.22
CA GLN A 404 6.61 0.04 -16.40
C GLN A 404 6.05 1.46 -16.54
N ILE A 405 5.59 2.05 -15.44
CA ILE A 405 5.08 3.43 -15.42
C ILE A 405 6.22 4.43 -15.67
N ALA A 406 7.37 4.26 -15.01
CA ALA A 406 8.54 5.12 -15.20
C ALA A 406 9.02 5.14 -16.66
N CYS A 407 9.08 3.96 -17.29
CA CYS A 407 9.40 3.82 -18.71
C CYS A 407 8.36 4.50 -19.61
N HIS A 408 7.07 4.38 -19.29
CA HIS A 408 5.99 5.00 -20.06
C HIS A 408 5.97 6.52 -19.95
N LEU A 409 6.21 7.06 -18.75
CA LEU A 409 6.22 8.50 -18.47
C LEU A 409 7.59 9.15 -18.73
N HIS A 410 8.61 8.37 -19.10
CA HIS A 410 9.99 8.82 -19.30
C HIS A 410 10.60 9.54 -18.09
N ILE A 411 10.34 9.01 -16.88
CA ILE A 411 10.87 9.55 -15.62
C ILE A 411 11.76 8.54 -14.91
N PHE A 412 12.64 9.02 -14.04
CA PHE A 412 13.42 8.17 -13.14
C PHE A 412 12.70 8.03 -11.80
N VAL A 413 12.65 6.80 -11.27
CA VAL A 413 11.94 6.51 -10.01
C VAL A 413 12.56 7.27 -8.82
N PHE A 414 13.90 7.33 -8.74
CA PHE A 414 14.63 7.86 -7.58
C PHE A 414 15.57 9.04 -7.91
N LYS A 415 15.39 9.68 -9.07
CA LYS A 415 16.19 10.84 -9.47
C LYS A 415 15.29 11.91 -10.07
N ILE A 416 15.53 13.16 -9.70
CA ILE A 416 14.95 14.30 -10.39
C ILE A 416 15.92 14.65 -11.53
N ALA A 417 15.41 14.75 -12.76
CA ALA A 417 16.23 15.27 -13.86
C ALA A 417 16.70 16.68 -13.47
N PRO A 418 17.98 17.05 -13.69
CA PRO A 418 18.42 18.41 -13.45
C PRO A 418 17.47 19.34 -14.20
N CYS A 419 16.92 20.34 -13.51
CA CYS A 419 16.21 21.41 -14.17
C CYS A 419 17.21 21.99 -15.17
N SER A 420 17.04 21.67 -16.46
CA SER A 420 17.73 22.41 -17.49
C SER A 420 17.29 23.84 -17.24
N VAL A 421 18.24 24.65 -16.78
CA VAL A 421 18.10 26.10 -16.82
C VAL A 421 17.61 26.34 -18.22
N LEU A 422 16.33 26.70 -18.36
CA LEU A 422 15.80 27.21 -19.60
C LEU A 422 16.78 28.32 -19.92
N SER A 423 17.64 28.04 -20.90
CA SER A 423 18.45 29.05 -21.51
C SER A 423 17.44 30.07 -21.98
N SER A 424 17.41 31.19 -21.25
CA SER A 424 17.19 32.47 -21.87
C SER A 424 18.19 32.56 -23.02
N ALA A 425 17.78 32.07 -24.18
CA ALA A 425 18.36 32.46 -25.43
C ALA A 425 17.70 33.79 -25.78
N PRO A 426 18.38 34.94 -25.62
CA PRO A 426 18.06 36.07 -26.46
C PRO A 426 18.54 35.69 -27.86
N HIS A 427 17.62 35.68 -28.83
CA HIS A 427 17.75 36.32 -30.14
C HIS A 427 16.54 36.01 -31.01
#